data_AF-A0A6G1QJ39-F1
#
_entry.id   AF-A0A6G1QJ39-F1
#
_cell.length_a   1.000
_cell.length_b   1.000
_cell.length_c   1.000
_cell.angle_alpha   90.00
_cell.angle_beta   90.00
_cell.angle_gamma   90.00
#
_symmetry.space_group_name_H-M   'P 1'
#
loop_
_entity.id
_entity.type
_entity.pdbx_description
1 polymer ?
#
loop_
_entity_poly.entity_id
_entity_poly.type
_entity_poly.pdbx_seq_one_letter_code
_entity_poly.pdbx_strand_id
1 'polypeptide(L)'
;MTEGNNIPEGDAVRKEEVPTETPAEDNLPEGEKGEKGDSKVSVPEQTESPGAEQVDFVHPEGGWGWVVMLAAMWCNGSVFGIQNAFGILFLSLLKEFGSEDDEDLRFRTAWVGSLSMGMIFFCSPIVSVFTDILGCRITAVGGAAVGLVGLLASSFVKSLGPMYFTYGIVFACGCSFAYQPSLVILGHYFNKRLGLVNGIVTAGSSIFTITLPIVLSGLLKNVGLQYTMRILCILMFVLMLAGLTYKPLLLVKSRNTQTGSLCPPMSQLFNINIWRSLGYRIWAFGVPAALYGYFVPYVHLMKHVEERFGQDASKEVLLMCIGITSGVGRLIFGRVADYVHGVNKVYLQVASFLVIGVMSMMIPLCNIFGGLIAVCLLMGLFDGCFICIMAPIAFELVGAKDVSQAIGFLLGLMSVPMTVGPPIAGFLRDRLGSYDVAFYLAGIPPIFGGAVLCLIPWLEARRKKGEKEELSKEQDATQKMIEHEKTKGDTHSKNGESVV
;
A
#
# COMPACT_ATOMS: atom_id res chain seq x y z
N MET A 1 -8.64 -26.84 60.69
CA MET A 1 -8.53 -26.81 62.16
C MET A 1 -7.16 -26.24 62.45
N THR A 2 -6.96 -25.06 63.02
CA THR A 2 -7.85 -24.15 63.75
C THR A 2 -7.08 -22.82 63.88
N GLU A 3 -7.84 -21.72 63.93
CA GLU A 3 -7.58 -20.48 64.68
C GLU A 3 -6.36 -19.61 64.27
N GLY A 4 -6.48 -18.32 63.95
CA GLY A 4 -7.46 -17.33 64.37
C GLY A 4 -6.94 -16.58 65.60
N ASN A 5 -6.47 -15.34 65.43
CA ASN A 5 -6.54 -14.37 66.51
C ASN A 5 -6.62 -12.94 66.00
N ASN A 6 -7.42 -12.18 66.74
CA ASN A 6 -8.09 -10.93 66.45
C ASN A 6 -7.51 -9.80 67.34
N ILE A 7 -7.47 -8.56 66.79
CA ILE A 7 -7.92 -7.28 67.43
C ILE A 7 -6.96 -6.61 68.47
N PRO A 8 -6.99 -5.28 68.80
CA PRO A 8 -7.88 -4.13 68.43
C PRO A 8 -7.23 -2.75 68.05
N GLU A 9 -8.11 -1.83 67.59
CA GLU A 9 -8.31 -0.36 67.88
C GLU A 9 -7.14 0.66 67.83
N GLY A 10 -7.30 1.94 67.43
CA GLY A 10 -8.46 2.79 67.13
C GLY A 10 -8.03 4.26 66.85
N ASP A 11 -9.03 5.12 66.58
CA ASP A 11 -9.06 6.61 66.49
C ASP A 11 -8.56 7.32 65.20
N ALA A 12 -9.21 8.34 64.60
CA ALA A 12 -10.48 9.05 64.85
C ALA A 12 -10.78 10.08 63.70
N VAL A 13 -12.08 10.25 63.36
CA VAL A 13 -12.84 11.51 63.01
C VAL A 13 -12.44 12.28 61.71
N ARG A 14 -13.31 12.63 60.73
CA ARG A 14 -14.51 13.50 60.79
C ARG A 14 -15.40 13.43 59.51
N LYS A 15 -16.71 13.63 59.68
CA LYS A 15 -17.82 13.76 58.70
C LYS A 15 -17.98 15.17 58.13
N GLU A 16 -18.65 15.29 56.96
CA GLU A 16 -19.65 16.31 56.55
C GLU A 16 -20.26 15.84 55.19
N GLU A 17 -21.47 15.27 55.15
CA GLU A 17 -22.84 15.83 55.04
C GLU A 17 -23.37 16.09 53.61
N VAL A 18 -24.57 15.55 53.36
CA VAL A 18 -25.38 15.53 52.11
C VAL A 18 -26.43 16.66 52.20
N PRO A 19 -27.10 17.06 51.10
CA PRO A 19 -28.51 16.64 51.02
C PRO A 19 -29.00 16.29 49.60
N THR A 20 -29.86 15.28 49.56
CA THR A 20 -30.69 14.81 48.44
C THR A 20 -32.10 15.36 48.63
N GLU A 21 -32.71 15.91 47.57
CA GLU A 21 -34.15 16.21 47.53
C GLU A 21 -34.81 15.47 46.36
N THR A 22 -35.90 14.76 46.66
CA THR A 22 -37.00 14.37 45.78
C THR A 22 -38.24 15.17 46.19
N PRO A 23 -39.18 15.48 45.28
CA PRO A 23 -40.44 14.70 45.18
C PRO A 23 -41.00 14.74 43.72
N ALA A 24 -42.11 14.16 43.25
CA ALA A 24 -43.30 13.49 43.79
C ALA A 24 -43.94 12.64 42.66
N GLU A 25 -44.80 11.69 43.05
CA GLU A 25 -45.71 10.91 42.19
C GLU A 25 -46.85 11.78 41.62
N ASP A 26 -47.41 11.44 40.44
CA ASP A 26 -48.85 11.18 40.31
C ASP A 26 -49.34 10.78 38.89
N ASN A 27 -50.25 9.79 38.90
CA ASN A 27 -51.41 9.55 38.02
C ASN A 27 -51.26 9.03 36.57
N LEU A 28 -51.56 7.73 36.43
CA LEU A 28 -52.21 7.11 35.26
C LEU A 28 -53.75 7.26 35.37
N PRO A 29 -54.46 7.24 34.23
CA PRO A 29 -55.60 6.33 34.14
C PRO A 29 -55.61 5.49 32.85
N GLU A 30 -56.31 4.37 32.97
CA GLU A 30 -56.52 3.30 32.00
C GLU A 30 -57.45 3.68 30.82
N GLY A 31 -57.19 3.05 29.67
CA GLY A 31 -58.19 2.39 28.81
C GLY A 31 -59.10 3.24 27.90
N GLU A 32 -58.95 3.08 26.58
CA GLU A 32 -60.01 2.53 25.70
C GLU A 32 -59.54 2.36 24.24
N LYS A 33 -60.13 1.35 23.57
CA LYS A 33 -59.90 0.95 22.18
C LYS A 33 -60.62 1.90 21.22
N GLY A 34 -60.00 2.25 20.08
CA GLY A 34 -60.71 2.89 18.99
C GLY A 34 -59.88 3.22 17.74
N GLU A 35 -60.09 2.42 16.71
CA GLU A 35 -60.07 2.76 15.27
C GLU A 35 -58.78 3.09 14.50
N LYS A 36 -58.71 2.44 13.33
CA LYS A 36 -57.73 2.61 12.25
C LYS A 36 -57.92 3.95 11.54
N GLY A 37 -56.82 4.64 11.27
CA GLY A 37 -56.74 5.72 10.30
C GLY A 37 -55.31 5.89 9.80
N ASP A 38 -55.08 5.59 8.52
CA ASP A 38 -53.82 5.85 7.81
C ASP A 38 -53.43 7.33 7.96
N SER A 39 -52.22 7.60 8.47
CA SER A 39 -51.61 8.94 8.43
C SER A 39 -50.10 8.80 8.37
N LYS A 40 -49.51 9.24 7.26
CA LYS A 40 -48.08 9.39 7.02
C LYS A 40 -47.43 10.10 8.20
N VAL A 41 -46.52 9.41 8.89
CA VAL A 41 -45.65 10.00 9.92
C VAL A 41 -44.59 10.86 9.21
N SER A 42 -44.76 12.18 9.29
CA SER A 42 -43.71 13.17 9.08
C SER A 42 -42.73 13.10 10.24
N VAL A 43 -41.50 12.66 9.96
CA VAL A 43 -40.37 12.75 10.89
C VAL A 43 -40.01 14.23 11.06
N PRO A 44 -39.84 14.75 12.30
CA PRO A 44 -39.46 16.14 12.50
C PRO A 44 -38.05 16.40 11.97
N GLU A 45 -37.95 17.44 11.17
CA GLU A 45 -36.72 18.05 10.67
C GLU A 45 -35.83 18.43 11.86
N GLN A 46 -34.74 17.69 12.06
CA GLN A 46 -33.68 18.10 12.95
C GLN A 46 -32.99 19.30 12.31
N THR A 47 -33.19 20.47 12.91
CA THR A 47 -32.49 21.71 12.61
C THR A 47 -30.98 21.43 12.66
N GLU A 48 -30.34 21.41 11.49
CA GLU A 48 -28.88 21.38 11.40
C GLU A 48 -28.32 22.62 12.10
N SER A 49 -27.40 22.38 13.04
CA SER A 49 -26.64 23.46 13.67
C SER A 49 -25.70 24.06 12.61
N PRO A 50 -25.68 25.39 12.44
CA PRO A 50 -24.80 26.01 11.46
C PRO A 50 -23.35 25.97 11.96
N GLY A 51 -22.46 25.38 11.15
CA GLY A 51 -21.01 25.65 11.22
C GLY A 51 -20.18 24.69 12.06
N ALA A 52 -20.02 23.44 11.62
CA ALA A 52 -18.77 22.72 11.87
C ALA A 52 -17.89 22.86 10.62
N GLU A 53 -17.03 23.88 10.58
CA GLU A 53 -15.94 23.93 9.61
C GLU A 53 -15.15 22.61 9.72
N GLN A 54 -15.14 21.81 8.65
CA GLN A 54 -14.17 20.73 8.52
C GLN A 54 -12.80 21.41 8.42
N VAL A 55 -12.08 21.49 9.55
CA VAL A 55 -10.68 21.92 9.56
C VAL A 55 -9.90 20.91 8.71
N ASP A 56 -9.56 21.29 7.48
CA ASP A 56 -8.73 20.50 6.60
C ASP A 56 -7.40 20.19 7.28
N PHE A 57 -7.08 18.91 7.41
CA PHE A 57 -5.81 18.49 8.01
C PHE A 57 -4.64 19.04 7.18
N VAL A 58 -3.86 19.94 7.77
CA VAL A 58 -2.71 20.55 7.12
C VAL A 58 -1.49 19.62 7.24
N HIS A 59 -1.01 19.13 6.11
CA HIS A 59 0.19 18.30 6.05
C HIS A 59 1.43 19.13 6.45
N PRO A 60 2.30 18.63 7.36
CA PRO A 60 3.49 19.34 7.81
C PRO A 60 4.52 19.71 6.73
N GLU A 61 4.57 18.98 5.60
CA GLU A 61 5.45 19.27 4.47
C GLU A 61 6.95 19.37 4.82
N GLY A 62 7.40 18.63 5.84
CA GLY A 62 8.80 18.64 6.30
C GLY A 62 8.96 18.31 7.78
N GLY A 63 10.02 18.85 8.40
CA GLY A 63 10.34 18.64 9.82
C GLY A 63 10.60 17.17 10.15
N TRP A 64 9.82 16.63 11.10
CA TRP A 64 9.88 15.20 11.47
C TRP A 64 9.53 14.26 10.31
N GLY A 65 8.82 14.74 9.29
CA GLY A 65 8.53 13.99 8.07
C GLY A 65 9.79 13.48 7.36
N TRP A 66 10.92 14.19 7.43
CA TRP A 66 12.19 13.74 6.85
C TRP A 66 12.80 12.56 7.61
N VAL A 67 12.62 12.52 8.93
CA VAL A 67 13.04 11.38 9.76
C VAL A 67 12.19 10.17 9.43
N VAL A 68 10.87 10.35 9.31
CA VAL A 68 9.93 9.31 8.88
C VAL A 68 10.25 8.81 7.47
N MET A 69 10.64 9.70 6.55
CA MET A 69 11.09 9.32 5.21
C MET A 69 12.33 8.44 5.28
N LEU A 70 13.36 8.79 6.06
CA LEU A 70 14.56 7.95 6.19
C LEU A 70 14.26 6.59 6.83
N ALA A 71 13.36 6.56 7.82
CA ALA A 71 12.87 5.32 8.42
C ALA A 71 12.12 4.42 7.41
N ALA A 72 11.24 5.02 6.60
CA ALA A 72 10.53 4.31 5.53
C ALA A 72 11.49 3.84 4.42
N MET A 73 12.51 4.63 4.08
CA MET A 73 13.57 4.24 3.13
C MET A 73 14.35 3.03 3.65
N TRP A 74 14.69 3.00 4.94
CA TRP A 74 15.31 1.83 5.56
C TRP A 74 14.39 0.60 5.51
N CYS A 75 13.10 0.77 5.83
CA CYS A 75 12.10 -0.30 5.75
C CYS A 75 12.02 -0.90 4.34
N ASN A 76 11.85 -0.05 3.34
CA ASN A 76 11.77 -0.48 1.95
C ASN A 76 13.07 -1.14 1.48
N GLY A 77 14.21 -0.54 1.87
CA GLY A 77 15.55 -1.07 1.66
C GLY A 77 15.75 -2.47 2.24
N SER A 78 15.48 -2.66 3.53
CA SER A 78 15.72 -3.93 4.22
C SER A 78 14.79 -5.03 3.74
N VAL A 79 13.49 -4.74 3.56
CA VAL A 79 12.50 -5.75 3.17
C VAL A 79 12.80 -6.29 1.77
N PHE A 80 12.85 -5.40 0.77
CA PHE A 80 13.11 -5.85 -0.60
C PHE A 80 14.58 -6.19 -0.84
N GLY A 81 15.51 -5.61 -0.08
CA GLY A 81 16.92 -5.98 -0.13
C GLY A 81 17.13 -7.45 0.24
N ILE A 82 16.58 -7.89 1.38
CA ILE A 82 16.67 -9.30 1.81
C ILE A 82 15.96 -10.20 0.80
N GLN A 83 14.78 -9.79 0.33
CA GLN A 83 13.97 -10.60 -0.57
C GLN A 83 14.62 -10.76 -1.95
N ASN A 84 15.18 -9.70 -2.52
CA ASN A 84 15.89 -9.74 -3.80
C ASN A 84 17.23 -10.46 -3.68
N ALA A 85 17.89 -10.40 -2.52
CA ALA A 85 19.12 -11.14 -2.26
C ALA A 85 18.89 -12.63 -1.94
N PHE A 86 17.62 -13.09 -1.94
CA PHE A 86 17.30 -14.51 -1.73
C PHE A 86 18.00 -15.41 -2.74
N GLY A 87 18.30 -14.96 -3.97
CA GLY A 87 19.05 -15.77 -4.95
C GLY A 87 20.41 -16.26 -4.44
N ILE A 88 21.09 -15.48 -3.60
CA ILE A 88 22.36 -15.88 -2.98
C ILE A 88 22.11 -16.83 -1.80
N LEU A 89 21.09 -16.53 -0.98
CA LEU A 89 20.69 -17.40 0.11
C LEU A 89 20.23 -18.77 -0.41
N PHE A 90 19.55 -18.81 -1.56
CA PHE A 90 19.09 -20.00 -2.25
C PHE A 90 20.24 -20.94 -2.58
N LEU A 91 21.33 -20.45 -3.19
CA LEU A 91 22.51 -21.27 -3.49
C LEU A 91 23.13 -21.84 -2.19
N SER A 92 23.17 -21.04 -1.13
CA SER A 92 23.65 -21.52 0.16
C SER A 92 22.70 -22.52 0.83
N LEU A 93 21.39 -22.40 0.63
CA LEU A 93 20.38 -23.35 1.14
C LEU A 93 20.47 -24.69 0.41
N LEU A 94 20.75 -24.69 -0.90
CA LEU A 94 20.99 -25.92 -1.66
C LEU A 94 22.18 -26.70 -1.10
N LYS A 95 23.31 -26.01 -0.86
CA LYS A 95 24.51 -26.61 -0.28
C LYS A 95 24.28 -27.21 1.13
N GLU A 96 23.42 -26.59 1.92
CA GLU A 96 23.14 -27.03 3.29
C GLU A 96 22.18 -28.23 3.32
N PHE A 97 21.15 -28.25 2.46
CA PHE A 97 20.10 -29.27 2.48
C PHE A 97 20.33 -30.46 1.55
N GLY A 98 21.31 -30.42 0.65
CA GLY A 98 21.62 -31.55 -0.23
C GLY A 98 22.68 -31.23 -1.29
N SER A 99 22.65 -31.96 -2.41
CA SER A 99 23.54 -31.72 -3.54
C SER A 99 22.98 -30.66 -4.48
N GLU A 100 23.83 -29.76 -4.98
CA GLU A 100 23.43 -28.70 -5.91
C GLU A 100 22.80 -29.23 -7.20
N ASP A 101 23.02 -30.49 -7.57
CA ASP A 101 22.56 -31.08 -8.83
C ASP A 101 21.17 -31.74 -8.78
N ASP A 102 20.53 -31.77 -7.61
CA ASP A 102 19.18 -32.34 -7.48
C ASP A 102 18.11 -31.33 -7.94
N GLU A 103 17.47 -31.61 -9.09
CA GLU A 103 16.43 -30.75 -9.66
C GLU A 103 15.19 -30.61 -8.77
N ASP A 104 14.79 -31.67 -8.05
CA ASP A 104 13.64 -31.62 -7.13
C ASP A 104 13.97 -30.74 -5.92
N LEU A 105 15.20 -30.84 -5.40
CA LEU A 105 15.66 -29.98 -4.32
C LEU A 105 15.74 -28.51 -4.73
N ARG A 106 16.21 -28.22 -5.94
CA ARG A 106 16.22 -26.85 -6.52
C ARG A 106 14.82 -26.27 -6.59
N PHE A 107 13.88 -27.04 -7.14
CA PHE A 107 12.49 -26.62 -7.25
C PHE A 107 11.88 -26.32 -5.87
N ARG A 108 12.03 -27.24 -4.91
CA ARG A 108 11.53 -27.06 -3.54
C ARG A 108 12.16 -25.85 -2.84
N THR A 109 13.48 -25.67 -2.96
CA THR A 109 14.16 -24.53 -2.30
C THR A 109 13.74 -23.19 -2.90
N ALA A 110 13.46 -23.14 -4.20
CA ALA A 110 13.01 -21.91 -4.87
C ALA A 110 11.63 -21.46 -4.36
N TRP A 111 10.77 -22.42 -4.00
CA TRP A 111 9.47 -22.13 -3.39
C TRP A 111 9.57 -21.37 -2.07
N VAL A 112 10.66 -21.51 -1.29
CA VAL A 112 10.84 -20.75 -0.05
C VAL A 112 10.88 -19.25 -0.34
N GLY A 113 11.66 -18.83 -1.34
CA GLY A 113 11.80 -17.43 -1.74
C GLY A 113 10.54 -16.89 -2.40
N SER A 114 9.96 -17.66 -3.33
CA SER A 114 8.73 -17.29 -4.02
C SER A 114 7.54 -17.15 -3.07
N LEU A 115 7.39 -18.09 -2.13
CA LEU A 115 6.38 -18.02 -1.07
C LEU A 115 6.60 -16.76 -0.23
N SER A 116 7.84 -16.48 0.17
CA SER A 116 8.15 -15.29 0.96
C SER A 116 7.78 -13.99 0.25
N MET A 117 8.18 -13.81 -1.01
CA MET A 117 7.82 -12.63 -1.81
C MET A 117 6.31 -12.53 -2.01
N GLY A 118 5.63 -13.62 -2.35
CA GLY A 118 4.18 -13.65 -2.56
C GLY A 118 3.40 -13.29 -1.29
N MET A 119 3.82 -13.82 -0.13
CA MET A 119 3.20 -13.57 1.16
C MET A 119 3.31 -12.10 1.60
N ILE A 120 4.39 -11.39 1.24
CA ILE A 120 4.52 -9.94 1.54
C ILE A 120 3.37 -9.14 0.93
N PHE A 121 3.00 -9.43 -0.31
CA PHE A 121 1.91 -8.73 -1.00
C PHE A 121 0.54 -9.31 -0.66
N PHE A 122 0.42 -10.62 -0.53
CA PHE A 122 -0.85 -11.30 -0.23
C PHE A 122 -1.42 -10.88 1.12
N CYS A 123 -0.58 -10.64 2.13
CA CYS A 123 -1.03 -10.17 3.45
C CYS A 123 -1.40 -8.68 3.50
N SER A 124 -1.12 -7.89 2.46
CA SER A 124 -1.33 -6.43 2.48
C SER A 124 -2.77 -5.98 2.79
N PRO A 125 -3.85 -6.64 2.30
CA PRO A 125 -5.21 -6.27 2.70
C PRO A 125 -5.44 -6.41 4.21
N ILE A 126 -4.87 -7.45 4.84
CA ILE A 126 -4.98 -7.66 6.28
C ILE A 126 -4.18 -6.56 7.00
N VAL A 127 -2.97 -6.27 6.54
CA VAL A 127 -2.12 -5.23 7.13
C VAL A 127 -2.78 -3.86 7.09
N SER A 128 -3.49 -3.51 6.00
CA SER A 128 -4.22 -2.23 5.95
C SER A 128 -5.26 -2.11 7.05
N VAL A 129 -6.00 -3.18 7.32
CA VAL A 129 -7.03 -3.17 8.36
C VAL A 129 -6.41 -2.94 9.73
N PHE A 130 -5.31 -3.62 10.03
CA PHE A 130 -4.56 -3.39 11.27
C PHE A 130 -3.95 -1.98 11.32
N THR A 131 -3.50 -1.45 10.18
CA THR A 131 -2.97 -0.07 10.08
C THR A 131 -4.05 0.96 10.39
N ASP A 132 -5.29 0.74 9.97
CA ASP A 132 -6.41 1.65 10.25
C ASP A 132 -6.87 1.59 11.70
N ILE A 133 -6.85 0.39 12.31
CA ILE A 133 -7.33 0.17 13.68
C ILE A 133 -6.26 0.58 14.72
N LEU A 134 -5.02 0.11 14.54
CA LEU A 134 -3.93 0.28 15.50
C LEU A 134 -3.02 1.47 15.18
N GLY A 135 -3.15 2.04 13.99
CA GLY A 135 -2.27 3.09 13.47
C GLY A 135 -0.95 2.54 12.90
N CYS A 136 -0.28 3.37 12.09
CA CYS A 136 0.93 2.95 11.37
C CYS A 136 2.09 2.50 12.28
N ARG A 137 2.24 3.13 13.46
CA ARG A 137 3.36 2.85 14.38
C ARG A 137 3.29 1.45 14.96
N ILE A 138 2.16 1.09 15.56
CA ILE A 138 1.99 -0.19 16.26
C ILE A 138 2.09 -1.32 15.24
N THR A 139 1.43 -1.17 14.09
CA THR A 139 1.45 -2.16 13.01
C THR A 139 2.86 -2.36 12.46
N ALA A 140 3.61 -1.28 12.21
CA ALA A 140 4.97 -1.39 11.68
C ALA A 140 5.95 -2.04 12.67
N VAL A 141 5.92 -1.61 13.94
CA VAL A 141 6.81 -2.14 14.99
C VAL A 141 6.48 -3.61 15.29
N GLY A 142 5.19 -3.94 15.41
CA GLY A 142 4.74 -5.32 15.59
C GLY A 142 5.13 -6.21 14.41
N GLY A 143 4.95 -5.73 13.18
CA GLY A 143 5.40 -6.42 11.98
C GLY A 143 6.90 -6.68 11.95
N ALA A 144 7.71 -5.66 12.23
CA ALA A 144 9.16 -5.78 12.29
C ALA A 144 9.62 -6.79 13.36
N ALA A 145 8.96 -6.82 14.52
CA ALA A 145 9.23 -7.80 15.58
C ALA A 145 8.88 -9.23 15.14
N VAL A 146 7.71 -9.44 14.52
CA VAL A 146 7.33 -10.74 13.94
C VAL A 146 8.32 -11.17 12.85
N GLY A 147 8.73 -10.25 11.99
CA GLY A 147 9.72 -10.48 10.95
C GLY A 147 11.08 -10.89 11.53
N LEU A 148 11.54 -10.19 12.57
CA LEU A 148 12.78 -10.53 13.29
C LEU A 148 12.68 -11.94 13.88
N VAL A 149 11.58 -12.29 14.56
CA VAL A 149 11.37 -13.62 15.13
C VAL A 149 11.34 -14.69 14.03
N GLY A 150 10.65 -14.44 12.91
CA GLY A 150 10.60 -15.37 11.77
C GLY A 150 11.97 -15.61 11.14
N LEU A 151 12.76 -14.55 10.95
CA LEU A 151 14.11 -14.66 10.39
C LEU A 151 15.08 -15.33 11.37
N LEU A 152 14.99 -14.99 12.66
CA LEU A 152 15.79 -15.62 13.70
C LEU A 152 15.46 -17.10 13.85
N ALA A 153 14.19 -17.47 13.85
CA ALA A 153 13.74 -18.87 13.85
C ALA A 153 14.29 -19.63 12.63
N SER A 154 14.25 -19.01 11.45
CA SER A 154 14.83 -19.58 10.22
C SER A 154 16.32 -19.89 10.35
N SER A 155 17.07 -19.14 11.17
CA SER A 155 18.49 -19.41 11.41
C SER A 155 18.79 -20.72 12.17
N PHE A 156 17.78 -21.32 12.82
CA PHE A 156 17.92 -22.58 13.54
C PHE A 156 17.35 -23.78 12.76
N VAL A 157 16.68 -23.53 11.64
CA VAL A 157 16.04 -24.56 10.84
C VAL A 157 17.07 -25.30 10.00
N LYS A 158 17.02 -26.65 10.07
CA LYS A 158 17.88 -27.56 9.31
C LYS A 158 17.13 -28.43 8.31
N SER A 159 15.90 -28.05 7.95
CA SER A 159 15.11 -28.76 6.95
C SER A 159 14.17 -27.80 6.19
N LEU A 160 13.83 -28.15 4.95
CA LEU A 160 13.00 -27.28 4.09
C LEU A 160 11.56 -27.09 4.59
N GLY A 161 10.96 -28.12 5.19
CA GLY A 161 9.57 -28.06 5.68
C GLY A 161 9.31 -26.88 6.63
N PRO A 162 10.01 -26.81 7.78
CA PRO A 162 9.92 -25.68 8.69
C PRO A 162 10.40 -24.35 8.07
N MET A 163 11.29 -24.37 7.08
CA MET A 163 11.78 -23.16 6.41
C MET A 163 10.67 -22.45 5.63
N TYR A 164 9.76 -23.20 4.99
CA TYR A 164 8.56 -22.62 4.36
C TYR A 164 7.71 -21.85 5.36
N PHE A 165 7.60 -22.36 6.58
CA PHE A 165 6.83 -21.71 7.63
C PHE A 165 7.57 -20.48 8.20
N THR A 166 8.83 -20.62 8.63
CA THR A 166 9.55 -19.54 9.31
C THR A 166 9.94 -18.40 8.37
N TYR A 167 10.54 -18.72 7.22
CA TYR A 167 11.01 -17.72 6.24
C TYR A 167 9.92 -17.36 5.22
N GLY A 168 9.21 -18.37 4.71
CA GLY A 168 8.20 -18.18 3.69
C GLY A 168 6.94 -17.48 4.21
N ILE A 169 6.49 -17.79 5.42
CA ILE A 169 5.24 -17.24 5.97
C ILE A 169 5.52 -16.22 7.09
N VAL A 170 6.15 -16.62 8.20
CA VAL A 170 6.27 -15.75 9.39
C VAL A 170 7.11 -14.50 9.10
N PHE A 171 8.30 -14.67 8.53
CA PHE A 171 9.16 -13.54 8.15
C PHE A 171 8.49 -12.63 7.11
N ALA A 172 7.85 -13.21 6.09
CA ALA A 172 7.17 -12.48 5.04
C ALA A 172 5.95 -11.68 5.54
N CYS A 173 5.13 -12.28 6.40
CA CYS A 173 4.04 -11.59 7.09
C CYS A 173 4.58 -10.42 7.91
N GLY A 174 5.65 -10.63 8.69
CA GLY A 174 6.30 -9.55 9.43
C GLY A 174 6.79 -8.41 8.52
N CYS A 175 7.41 -8.75 7.40
CA CYS A 175 7.83 -7.78 6.37
C CYS A 175 6.64 -7.02 5.78
N SER A 176 5.52 -7.69 5.50
CA SER A 176 4.28 -7.06 5.03
C SER A 176 3.75 -6.03 6.03
N PHE A 177 3.63 -6.44 7.30
CA PHE A 177 3.16 -5.60 8.40
C PHE A 177 4.08 -4.40 8.66
N ALA A 178 5.38 -4.50 8.38
CA ALA A 178 6.32 -3.38 8.46
C ALA A 178 6.25 -2.47 7.22
N TYR A 179 6.16 -3.06 6.02
CA TYR A 179 6.27 -2.38 4.74
C TYR A 179 5.07 -1.48 4.47
N GLN A 180 3.84 -1.98 4.56
CA GLN A 180 2.69 -1.21 4.12
C GLN A 180 2.42 0.08 4.93
N PRO A 181 2.51 0.09 6.28
CA PRO A 181 2.41 1.33 7.04
C PRO A 181 3.47 2.37 6.65
N SER A 182 4.65 1.93 6.18
CA SER A 182 5.70 2.83 5.72
C SER A 182 5.31 3.63 4.47
N LEU A 183 4.41 3.10 3.63
CA LEU A 183 3.87 3.83 2.47
C LEU A 183 2.78 4.81 2.89
N VAL A 184 1.89 4.37 3.79
CA VAL A 184 0.75 5.17 4.26
C VAL A 184 1.20 6.40 5.03
N ILE A 185 2.17 6.23 5.94
CA ILE A 185 2.62 7.33 6.81
C ILE A 185 3.22 8.48 6.01
N LEU A 186 3.83 8.25 4.84
CA LEU A 186 4.42 9.32 4.03
C LEU A 186 3.37 10.34 3.60
N GLY A 187 2.19 9.88 3.17
CA GLY A 187 1.12 10.79 2.79
C GLY A 187 0.44 11.49 3.96
N HIS A 188 0.67 11.06 5.21
CA HIS A 188 0.27 11.86 6.37
C HIS A 188 1.18 13.09 6.56
N TYR A 189 2.45 13.01 6.17
CA TYR A 189 3.42 14.11 6.33
C TYR A 189 3.54 14.99 5.09
N PHE A 190 3.38 14.41 3.90
CA PHE A 190 3.62 15.08 2.62
C PHE A 190 2.43 14.90 1.69
N ASN A 191 1.98 16.00 1.10
CA ASN A 191 0.96 16.03 0.06
C ASN A 191 1.55 16.59 -1.24
N LYS A 192 2.18 17.77 -1.19
CA LYS A 192 2.75 18.47 -2.36
C LYS A 192 3.99 17.80 -2.94
N ARG A 193 4.79 17.13 -2.10
CA ARG A 193 6.06 16.48 -2.48
C ARG A 193 6.04 14.96 -2.29
N LEU A 194 4.85 14.38 -2.29
CA LEU A 194 4.66 12.97 -1.97
C LEU A 194 5.31 12.04 -3.01
N GLY A 195 5.25 12.37 -4.30
CA GLY A 195 5.94 11.63 -5.35
C GLY A 195 7.45 11.61 -5.17
N LEU A 196 8.08 12.75 -4.86
CA LEU A 196 9.52 12.85 -4.60
C LEU A 196 9.91 12.03 -3.37
N VAL A 197 9.18 12.18 -2.27
CA VAL A 197 9.43 11.47 -1.01
C VAL A 197 9.28 9.96 -1.21
N ASN A 198 8.20 9.52 -1.87
CA ASN A 198 8.01 8.11 -2.19
C ASN A 198 9.09 7.60 -3.17
N GLY A 199 9.53 8.44 -4.10
CA GLY A 199 10.66 8.16 -4.99
C GLY A 199 11.97 7.92 -4.24
N ILE A 200 12.30 8.74 -3.24
CA ILE A 200 13.49 8.56 -2.39
C ILE A 200 13.37 7.28 -1.55
N VAL A 201 12.22 7.07 -0.92
CA VAL A 201 11.96 5.88 -0.09
C VAL A 201 12.08 4.60 -0.91
N THR A 202 11.49 4.59 -2.11
CA THR A 202 11.56 3.44 -3.02
C THR A 202 12.93 3.28 -3.67
N ALA A 203 13.70 4.35 -3.90
CA ALA A 203 15.09 4.23 -4.36
C ALA A 203 15.98 3.49 -3.33
N GLY A 204 15.63 3.54 -2.05
CA GLY A 204 16.30 2.77 -0.99
C GLY A 204 16.35 1.26 -1.27
N SER A 205 15.30 0.67 -1.85
CA SER A 205 15.30 -0.76 -2.20
C SER A 205 16.27 -1.11 -3.33
N SER A 206 16.49 -0.21 -4.30
CA SER A 206 17.52 -0.41 -5.34
C SER A 206 18.93 -0.40 -4.75
N ILE A 207 19.22 0.52 -3.82
CA ILE A 207 20.53 0.61 -3.16
C ILE A 207 20.83 -0.69 -2.39
N PHE A 208 19.85 -1.19 -1.63
CA PHE A 208 20.00 -2.43 -0.88
C PHE A 208 20.08 -3.65 -1.80
N THR A 209 19.33 -3.68 -2.90
CA THR A 209 19.38 -4.78 -3.87
C THR A 209 20.75 -4.90 -4.54
N ILE A 210 21.50 -3.80 -4.68
CA ILE A 210 22.86 -3.85 -5.23
C ILE A 210 23.88 -4.18 -4.12
N THR A 211 23.75 -3.55 -2.96
CA THR A 211 24.77 -3.61 -1.89
C THR A 211 24.68 -4.90 -1.07
N LEU A 212 23.47 -5.33 -0.71
CA LEU A 212 23.25 -6.44 0.21
C LEU A 212 23.76 -7.78 -0.36
N PRO A 213 23.57 -8.11 -1.66
CA PRO A 213 24.16 -9.29 -2.28
C PRO A 213 25.69 -9.42 -2.12
N ILE A 214 26.41 -8.30 -2.26
CA ILE A 214 27.88 -8.26 -2.12
C ILE A 214 28.26 -8.59 -0.67
N VAL A 215 27.60 -7.95 0.29
CA VAL A 215 27.80 -8.20 1.72
C VAL A 215 27.46 -9.63 2.08
N LEU A 216 26.32 -10.15 1.61
CA LEU A 216 25.86 -11.51 1.87
C LEU A 216 26.81 -12.57 1.31
N SER A 217 27.35 -12.37 0.11
CA SER A 217 28.32 -13.29 -0.47
C SER A 217 29.57 -13.41 0.41
N GLY A 218 30.06 -12.29 0.93
CA GLY A 218 31.17 -12.27 1.88
C GLY A 218 30.84 -12.92 3.22
N LEU A 219 29.66 -12.64 3.79
CA LEU A 219 29.21 -13.22 5.05
C LEU A 219 29.02 -14.74 4.95
N LEU A 220 28.35 -15.22 3.91
CA LEU A 220 28.11 -16.65 3.71
C LEU A 220 29.42 -17.43 3.57
N LYS A 221 30.42 -16.86 2.88
CA LYS A 221 31.74 -17.50 2.74
C LYS A 221 32.50 -17.61 4.06
N ASN A 222 32.37 -16.61 4.94
CA ASN A 222 33.19 -16.51 6.15
C ASN A 222 32.53 -17.11 7.40
N VAL A 223 31.21 -16.92 7.57
CA VAL A 223 30.48 -17.31 8.78
C VAL A 223 29.35 -18.32 8.53
N GLY A 224 29.04 -18.63 7.27
CA GLY A 224 28.01 -19.60 6.90
C GLY A 224 26.57 -19.08 7.00
N LEU A 225 25.62 -19.91 6.57
CA LEU A 225 24.21 -19.56 6.38
C LEU A 225 23.50 -19.11 7.66
N GLN A 226 23.60 -19.91 8.72
CA GLN A 226 22.87 -19.68 9.97
C GLN A 226 23.28 -18.35 10.63
N TYR A 227 24.59 -18.08 10.71
CA TYR A 227 25.10 -16.82 11.24
C TYR A 227 24.77 -15.64 10.33
N THR A 228 24.76 -15.83 9.01
CA THR A 228 24.32 -14.79 8.06
C THR A 228 22.86 -14.39 8.30
N MET A 229 21.96 -15.35 8.49
CA MET A 229 20.55 -15.07 8.83
C MET A 229 20.41 -14.32 10.17
N ARG A 230 21.24 -14.64 11.16
CA ARG A 230 21.28 -13.90 12.44
C ARG A 230 21.79 -12.48 12.27
N ILE A 231 22.79 -12.25 11.42
CA ILE A 231 23.27 -10.89 11.09
C ILE A 231 22.18 -10.09 10.38
N LEU A 232 21.40 -10.71 9.48
CA LEU A 232 20.25 -10.05 8.84
C LEU A 232 19.16 -9.65 9.85
N CYS A 233 19.05 -10.32 11.01
CA CYS A 233 18.14 -9.90 12.08
C CYS A 233 18.50 -8.50 12.62
N ILE A 234 19.75 -8.03 12.49
CA ILE A 234 20.13 -6.67 12.85
C ILE A 234 19.40 -5.66 11.96
N LEU A 235 19.26 -5.93 10.65
CA LEU A 235 18.50 -5.05 9.75
C LEU A 235 17.03 -4.98 10.17
N MET A 236 16.44 -6.11 10.56
CA MET A 236 15.06 -6.18 11.06
C MET A 236 14.89 -5.50 12.42
N PHE A 237 15.89 -5.57 13.28
CA PHE A 237 15.89 -4.85 14.55
C PHE A 237 15.95 -3.33 14.35
N VAL A 238 16.82 -2.86 13.45
CA VAL A 238 16.87 -1.43 13.07
C VAL A 238 15.55 -1.00 12.43
N LEU A 239 14.91 -1.85 11.62
CA LEU A 239 13.57 -1.60 11.10
C LEU A 239 12.53 -1.45 12.22
N MET A 240 12.57 -2.29 13.25
CA MET A 240 11.70 -2.15 14.41
C MET A 240 11.89 -0.81 15.13
N LEU A 241 13.14 -0.36 15.30
CA LEU A 241 13.43 0.96 15.87
C LEU A 241 12.98 2.10 14.94
N ALA A 242 13.17 1.96 13.62
CA ALA A 242 12.74 2.92 12.62
C ALA A 242 11.21 3.10 12.66
N GLY A 243 10.44 2.02 12.87
CA GLY A 243 8.99 2.07 13.02
C GLY A 243 8.51 2.91 14.22
N LEU A 244 9.32 3.05 15.28
CA LEU A 244 8.98 3.91 16.43
C LEU A 244 8.93 5.40 16.06
N THR A 245 9.59 5.79 14.96
CA THR A 245 9.60 7.18 14.49
C THR A 245 8.26 7.62 13.87
N TYR A 246 7.39 6.69 13.50
CA TYR A 246 6.10 6.98 12.90
C TYR A 246 5.17 7.63 13.94
N LYS A 247 5.11 8.97 13.99
CA LYS A 247 4.13 9.65 14.84
C LYS A 247 2.77 9.70 14.12
N PRO A 248 1.68 9.24 14.75
CA PRO A 248 0.35 9.32 14.17
C PRO A 248 -0.09 10.79 14.13
N LEU A 249 -0.34 11.33 12.94
CA LEU A 249 -0.81 12.71 12.75
C LEU A 249 -2.30 12.80 12.44
N LEU A 250 -2.84 11.79 11.75
CA LEU A 250 -4.28 11.65 11.56
C LEU A 250 -4.86 10.96 12.78
N LEU A 251 -5.81 11.62 13.46
CA LEU A 251 -6.54 11.04 14.57
C LEU A 251 -7.31 9.81 14.07
N VAL A 252 -6.98 8.65 14.63
CA VAL A 252 -7.82 7.45 14.52
C VAL A 252 -9.22 7.85 14.97
N LYS A 253 -10.22 7.57 14.13
CA LYS A 253 -11.63 7.94 14.33
C LYS A 253 -12.00 7.72 15.81
N SER A 254 -12.44 8.80 16.47
CA SER A 254 -12.78 8.78 17.90
C SER A 254 -13.70 7.59 18.19
N ARG A 255 -13.24 6.75 19.13
CA ARG A 255 -13.97 5.65 19.72
C ARG A 255 -15.16 6.24 20.48
N ASN A 256 -16.32 6.40 19.83
CA ASN A 256 -17.58 6.52 20.57
C ASN A 256 -17.86 5.15 21.19
N THR A 257 -17.23 4.91 22.33
CA THR A 257 -17.41 3.74 23.17
C THR A 257 -18.80 3.80 23.81
N GLN A 258 -19.80 3.33 23.08
CA GLN A 258 -20.97 2.71 23.69
C GLN A 258 -21.14 1.34 23.06
N THR A 259 -20.30 0.39 23.49
CA THR A 259 -20.52 -1.07 23.60
C THR A 259 -19.17 -1.77 23.75
N GLY A 260 -19.04 -2.62 24.75
CA GLY A 260 -17.84 -3.40 25.07
C GLY A 260 -17.56 -4.55 24.09
N SER A 261 -17.53 -4.26 22.78
CA SER A 261 -17.08 -5.23 21.78
C SER A 261 -15.56 -5.15 21.61
N LEU A 262 -14.87 -6.27 21.80
CA LEU A 262 -13.45 -6.45 21.48
C LEU A 262 -13.16 -6.40 19.97
N CYS A 263 -14.20 -6.54 19.13
CA CYS A 263 -14.06 -6.55 17.68
C CYS A 263 -14.63 -5.27 17.06
N PRO A 264 -13.87 -4.58 16.19
CA PRO A 264 -14.36 -3.42 15.47
C PRO A 264 -15.45 -3.81 14.46
N PRO A 265 -16.37 -2.89 14.12
CA PRO A 265 -17.45 -3.14 13.17
C PRO A 265 -16.91 -3.53 11.79
N MET A 266 -17.63 -4.42 11.09
CA MET A 266 -17.20 -4.99 9.82
C MET A 266 -16.99 -3.95 8.70
N SER A 267 -17.64 -2.80 8.79
CA SER A 267 -17.43 -1.65 7.90
C SER A 267 -16.09 -0.93 8.09
N GLN A 268 -15.44 -1.10 9.25
CA GLN A 268 -14.06 -0.66 9.49
C GLN A 268 -13.05 -1.71 9.06
N LEU A 269 -13.41 -3.01 9.13
CA LEU A 269 -12.60 -4.11 8.62
C LEU A 269 -12.52 -4.12 7.09
N PHE A 270 -13.60 -3.76 6.41
CA PHE A 270 -13.64 -3.64 4.97
C PHE A 270 -14.36 -2.34 4.59
N ASN A 271 -13.58 -1.31 4.27
CA ASN A 271 -14.11 -0.05 3.79
C ASN A 271 -14.55 -0.20 2.32
N ILE A 272 -15.78 -0.69 2.14
CA ILE A 272 -16.38 -0.90 0.82
C ILE A 272 -16.57 0.45 0.08
N ASN A 273 -16.56 1.59 0.77
CA ASN A 273 -16.72 2.91 0.14
C ASN A 273 -15.61 3.22 -0.87
N ILE A 274 -14.41 2.67 -0.67
CA ILE A 274 -13.28 2.81 -1.61
C ILE A 274 -13.68 2.30 -2.99
N TRP A 275 -14.46 1.22 -3.05
CA TRP A 275 -14.96 0.62 -4.29
C TRP A 275 -16.08 1.42 -4.96
N ARG A 276 -16.64 2.45 -4.31
CA ARG A 276 -17.58 3.37 -4.98
C ARG A 276 -16.85 4.27 -5.98
N SER A 277 -15.59 4.62 -5.72
CA SER A 277 -14.76 5.38 -6.66
C SER A 277 -14.54 4.56 -7.94
N LEU A 278 -15.04 5.07 -9.07
CA LEU A 278 -14.88 4.42 -10.37
C LEU A 278 -13.40 4.41 -10.82
N GLY A 279 -12.67 5.50 -10.54
CA GLY A 279 -11.24 5.59 -10.82
C GLY A 279 -10.44 4.53 -10.06
N TYR A 280 -10.70 4.39 -8.75
CA TYR A 280 -10.05 3.35 -7.95
C TYR A 280 -10.40 1.93 -8.42
N ARG A 281 -11.66 1.65 -8.78
CA ARG A 281 -12.05 0.32 -9.33
C ARG A 281 -11.23 -0.05 -10.56
N ILE A 282 -11.16 0.85 -11.54
CA ILE A 282 -10.41 0.62 -12.78
C ILE A 282 -8.92 0.45 -12.45
N TRP A 283 -8.40 1.25 -11.53
CA TRP A 283 -6.99 1.17 -11.13
C TRP A 283 -6.65 -0.14 -10.40
N ALA A 284 -7.47 -0.53 -9.41
CA ALA A 284 -7.28 -1.71 -8.57
C ALA A 284 -7.32 -3.03 -9.37
N PHE A 285 -8.09 -3.10 -10.46
CA PHE A 285 -8.10 -4.26 -11.35
C PHE A 285 -7.14 -4.11 -12.55
N GLY A 286 -6.97 -2.90 -13.07
CA GLY A 286 -6.12 -2.63 -14.23
C GLY A 286 -4.63 -2.83 -13.95
N VAL A 287 -4.15 -2.43 -12.76
CA VAL A 287 -2.75 -2.61 -12.37
C VAL A 287 -2.37 -4.10 -12.25
N PRO A 288 -3.08 -4.95 -11.47
CA PRO A 288 -2.79 -6.38 -11.46
C PRO A 288 -2.89 -7.05 -12.83
N ALA A 289 -3.87 -6.67 -13.65
CA ALA A 289 -3.99 -7.18 -15.03
C ALA A 289 -2.73 -6.83 -15.86
N ALA A 290 -2.17 -5.64 -15.67
CA ALA A 290 -0.93 -5.21 -16.33
C ALA A 290 0.31 -6.04 -15.91
N LEU A 291 0.29 -6.64 -14.71
CA LEU A 291 1.49 -7.26 -14.12
C LEU A 291 1.71 -8.74 -14.47
N TYR A 292 0.77 -9.41 -15.15
CA TYR A 292 0.90 -10.85 -15.45
C TYR A 292 2.18 -11.22 -16.20
N GLY A 293 2.72 -10.31 -17.03
CA GLY A 293 3.99 -10.49 -17.73
C GLY A 293 5.16 -9.68 -17.14
N TYR A 294 4.90 -8.81 -16.17
CA TYR A 294 5.88 -7.84 -15.67
C TYR A 294 7.13 -8.51 -15.05
N PHE A 295 6.97 -9.60 -14.30
CA PHE A 295 8.10 -10.31 -13.66
C PHE A 295 8.87 -11.27 -14.59
N VAL A 296 8.33 -11.58 -15.77
CA VAL A 296 8.93 -12.58 -16.67
C VAL A 296 10.35 -12.17 -17.13
N PRO A 297 10.59 -10.93 -17.62
CA PRO A 297 11.94 -10.40 -17.85
C PRO A 297 12.86 -10.53 -16.64
N TYR A 298 12.40 -10.18 -15.45
CA TYR A 298 13.26 -10.17 -14.25
C TYR A 298 13.74 -11.57 -13.85
N VAL A 299 12.91 -12.60 -14.07
CA VAL A 299 13.22 -13.97 -13.66
C VAL A 299 13.97 -14.75 -14.75
N HIS A 300 13.54 -14.64 -16.01
CA HIS A 300 14.02 -15.53 -17.08
C HIS A 300 15.07 -14.90 -18.00
N LEU A 301 15.35 -13.59 -17.87
CA LEU A 301 16.33 -12.91 -18.72
C LEU A 301 17.74 -13.52 -18.64
N MET A 302 18.20 -13.89 -17.45
CA MET A 302 19.52 -14.50 -17.28
C MET A 302 19.65 -15.82 -18.07
N LYS A 303 18.64 -16.70 -17.95
CA LYS A 303 18.61 -17.97 -18.70
C LYS A 303 18.52 -17.76 -20.21
N HIS A 304 17.72 -16.79 -20.64
CA HIS A 304 17.65 -16.42 -22.06
C HIS A 304 19.01 -15.95 -22.60
N VAL A 305 19.76 -15.18 -21.81
CA VAL A 305 21.12 -14.72 -22.18
C VAL A 305 22.08 -15.90 -22.28
N GLU A 306 22.03 -16.84 -21.32
CA GLU A 306 22.85 -18.05 -21.35
C GLU A 306 22.59 -18.88 -22.61
N GLU A 307 21.31 -19.07 -22.97
CA GLU A 307 20.90 -19.85 -24.15
C GLU A 307 21.32 -19.16 -25.47
N ARG A 308 21.33 -17.81 -25.51
CA ARG A 308 21.55 -17.05 -26.76
C ARG A 308 22.98 -16.58 -26.97
N PHE A 309 23.67 -16.17 -25.91
CA PHE A 309 25.01 -15.60 -25.95
C PHE A 309 26.09 -16.50 -25.33
N GLY A 310 25.69 -17.64 -24.76
CA GLY A 310 26.59 -18.58 -24.09
C GLY A 310 26.74 -18.29 -22.59
N GLN A 311 27.33 -19.25 -21.87
CA GLN A 311 27.45 -19.20 -20.41
C GLN A 311 28.45 -18.13 -19.90
N ASP A 312 29.41 -17.72 -20.72
CA ASP A 312 30.44 -16.73 -20.37
C ASP A 312 29.94 -15.27 -20.45
N ALA A 313 28.72 -15.05 -20.93
CA ALA A 313 28.14 -13.71 -21.01
C ALA A 313 27.89 -13.13 -19.61
N SER A 314 28.24 -11.84 -19.42
CA SER A 314 28.07 -11.12 -18.14
C SER A 314 26.60 -10.75 -17.85
N LYS A 315 25.73 -11.76 -17.77
CA LYS A 315 24.28 -11.63 -17.57
C LYS A 315 23.89 -10.86 -16.31
N GLU A 316 24.72 -10.88 -15.27
CA GLU A 316 24.49 -10.17 -14.01
C GLU A 316 24.46 -8.64 -14.20
N VAL A 317 25.21 -8.14 -15.20
CA VAL A 317 25.24 -6.71 -15.55
C VAL A 317 23.85 -6.22 -15.97
N LEU A 318 23.03 -7.06 -16.60
CA LEU A 318 21.69 -6.67 -17.06
C LEU A 318 20.73 -6.39 -15.91
N LEU A 319 20.68 -7.26 -14.90
CA LEU A 319 19.87 -7.02 -13.70
C LEU A 319 20.39 -5.81 -12.90
N MET A 320 21.72 -5.61 -12.88
CA MET A 320 22.32 -4.42 -12.28
C MET A 320 21.89 -3.14 -13.02
N CYS A 321 21.90 -3.14 -14.35
CA CYS A 321 21.40 -2.03 -15.17
C CYS A 321 19.93 -1.71 -14.87
N ILE A 322 19.07 -2.72 -14.78
CA ILE A 322 17.65 -2.55 -14.42
C ILE A 322 17.53 -1.94 -13.02
N GLY A 323 18.25 -2.48 -12.03
CA GLY A 323 18.20 -2.01 -10.64
C GLY A 323 18.66 -0.56 -10.48
N ILE A 324 19.77 -0.18 -11.12
CA ILE A 324 20.31 1.19 -11.09
C ILE A 324 19.33 2.16 -11.76
N THR A 325 18.89 1.86 -12.98
CA THR A 325 17.98 2.76 -13.71
C THR A 325 16.61 2.84 -13.09
N SER A 326 16.11 1.77 -12.45
CA SER A 326 14.89 1.81 -11.64
C SER A 326 15.04 2.74 -10.43
N GLY A 327 16.19 2.70 -9.74
CA GLY A 327 16.50 3.66 -8.69
C GLY A 327 16.49 5.11 -9.20
N VAL A 328 17.14 5.37 -10.34
CA VAL A 328 17.17 6.69 -10.99
C VAL A 328 15.76 7.13 -11.43
N GLY A 329 14.98 6.22 -12.02
CA GLY A 329 13.62 6.47 -12.46
C GLY A 329 12.70 6.89 -11.30
N ARG A 330 12.82 6.22 -10.14
CA ARG A 330 12.05 6.58 -8.93
C ARG A 330 12.29 8.03 -8.52
N LEU A 331 13.54 8.50 -8.57
CA LEU A 331 13.91 9.87 -8.22
C LEU A 331 13.44 10.88 -9.28
N ILE A 332 13.66 10.59 -10.57
CA ILE A 332 13.28 11.48 -11.68
C ILE A 332 11.76 11.62 -11.72
N PHE A 333 11.04 10.51 -11.85
CA PHE A 333 9.59 10.53 -12.03
C PHE A 333 8.84 10.88 -10.76
N GLY A 334 9.39 10.58 -9.58
CA GLY A 334 8.86 11.09 -8.31
C GLY A 334 8.87 12.61 -8.27
N ARG A 335 9.96 13.23 -8.74
CA ARG A 335 10.05 14.69 -8.88
C ARG A 335 9.13 15.23 -9.98
N VAL A 336 9.07 14.57 -11.13
CA VAL A 336 8.21 15.00 -12.25
C VAL A 336 6.73 14.99 -11.85
N ALA A 337 6.29 13.95 -11.13
CA ALA A 337 4.91 13.78 -10.68
C ALA A 337 4.42 14.90 -9.74
N ASP A 338 5.33 15.57 -9.02
CA ASP A 338 4.98 16.62 -8.06
C ASP A 338 5.22 18.04 -8.58
N TYR A 339 6.31 18.26 -9.32
CA TYR A 339 6.75 19.62 -9.69
C TYR A 339 6.40 20.04 -11.11
N VAL A 340 6.06 19.11 -12.00
CA VAL A 340 5.66 19.45 -13.37
C VAL A 340 4.15 19.69 -13.39
N HIS A 341 3.78 20.96 -13.46
CA HIS A 341 2.39 21.39 -13.48
C HIS A 341 1.62 20.76 -14.65
N GLY A 342 0.45 20.18 -14.35
CA GLY A 342 -0.44 19.57 -15.34
C GLY A 342 -0.13 18.11 -15.70
N VAL A 343 0.93 17.51 -15.15
CA VAL A 343 1.20 16.09 -15.34
C VAL A 343 0.17 15.25 -14.57
N ASN A 344 -0.54 14.38 -15.28
CA ASN A 344 -1.41 13.40 -14.66
C ASN A 344 -0.59 12.15 -14.30
N LYS A 345 -0.58 11.80 -13.02
CA LYS A 345 0.20 10.67 -12.49
C LYS A 345 -0.22 9.32 -13.10
N VAL A 346 -1.51 9.17 -13.45
CA VAL A 346 -2.00 7.97 -14.14
C VAL A 346 -1.40 7.87 -15.55
N TYR A 347 -1.25 8.97 -16.29
CA TYR A 347 -0.60 8.92 -17.61
C TYR A 347 0.89 8.56 -17.51
N LEU A 348 1.60 8.99 -16.46
CA LEU A 348 2.97 8.50 -16.20
C LEU A 348 2.98 6.98 -16.00
N GLN A 349 1.98 6.44 -15.28
CA GLN A 349 1.86 5.00 -15.05
C GLN A 349 1.53 4.23 -16.35
N VAL A 350 0.64 4.77 -17.18
CA VAL A 350 0.35 4.21 -18.51
C VAL A 350 1.61 4.19 -19.37
N ALA A 351 2.34 5.31 -19.47
CA ALA A 351 3.57 5.39 -20.24
C ALA A 351 4.59 4.35 -19.76
N SER A 352 4.69 4.14 -18.45
CA SER A 352 5.54 3.11 -17.85
C SER A 352 5.18 1.72 -18.32
N PHE A 353 3.90 1.33 -18.23
CA PHE A 353 3.47 0.01 -18.68
C PHE A 353 3.62 -0.21 -20.18
N LEU A 354 3.37 0.82 -21.02
CA LEU A 354 3.62 0.74 -22.45
C LEU A 354 5.10 0.49 -22.75
N VAL A 355 6.00 1.26 -22.14
CA VAL A 355 7.44 1.08 -22.36
C VAL A 355 7.91 -0.26 -21.84
N ILE A 356 7.52 -0.67 -20.63
CA ILE A 356 7.89 -1.98 -20.08
C ILE A 356 7.39 -3.12 -20.97
N GLY A 357 6.15 -3.04 -21.46
CA GLY A 357 5.57 -4.05 -22.35
C GLY A 357 6.31 -4.14 -23.69
N VAL A 358 6.58 -3.02 -24.34
CA VAL A 358 7.34 -2.97 -25.60
C VAL A 358 8.77 -3.46 -25.38
N MET A 359 9.46 -2.99 -24.33
CA MET A 359 10.81 -3.44 -24.00
C MET A 359 10.87 -4.95 -23.75
N SER A 360 9.85 -5.52 -23.10
CA SER A 360 9.75 -6.97 -22.90
C SER A 360 9.68 -7.73 -24.24
N MET A 361 8.90 -7.24 -25.20
CA MET A 361 8.84 -7.82 -26.54
C MET A 361 10.12 -7.61 -27.36
N MET A 362 10.92 -6.59 -27.04
CA MET A 362 12.19 -6.32 -27.72
C MET A 362 13.35 -7.22 -27.26
N ILE A 363 13.26 -7.85 -26.08
CA ILE A 363 14.27 -8.77 -25.56
C ILE A 363 14.68 -9.84 -26.60
N PRO A 364 13.75 -10.67 -27.13
CA PRO A 364 14.11 -11.73 -28.08
C PRO A 364 14.61 -11.22 -29.44
N LEU A 365 14.36 -9.95 -29.78
CA LEU A 365 14.83 -9.32 -31.02
C LEU A 365 16.29 -8.83 -30.91
N CYS A 366 16.86 -8.79 -29.70
CA CYS A 366 18.22 -8.32 -29.48
C CYS A 366 19.24 -9.41 -29.83
N ASN A 367 19.92 -9.25 -30.97
CA ASN A 367 20.99 -10.16 -31.42
C ASN A 367 22.40 -9.77 -30.92
N ILE A 368 22.53 -8.60 -30.30
CA ILE A 368 23.78 -8.12 -29.72
C ILE A 368 23.59 -7.79 -28.24
N PHE A 369 24.59 -8.11 -27.42
CA PHE A 369 24.53 -7.92 -25.97
C PHE A 369 24.29 -6.45 -25.59
N GLY A 370 24.92 -5.50 -26.32
CA GLY A 370 24.71 -4.06 -26.11
C GLY A 370 23.26 -3.60 -26.35
N GLY A 371 22.55 -4.23 -27.29
CA GLY A 371 21.13 -3.94 -27.53
C GLY A 371 20.27 -4.37 -26.33
N LEU A 372 20.60 -5.51 -25.73
CA LEU A 372 19.92 -6.01 -24.55
C LEU A 372 20.17 -5.13 -23.32
N ILE A 373 21.38 -4.58 -23.17
CA ILE A 373 21.68 -3.57 -22.14
C ILE A 373 20.77 -2.34 -22.33
N ALA A 374 20.63 -1.81 -23.56
CA ALA A 374 19.78 -0.66 -23.82
C ALA A 374 18.31 -0.92 -23.45
N VAL A 375 17.78 -2.10 -23.79
CA VAL A 375 16.43 -2.54 -23.40
C VAL A 375 16.29 -2.58 -21.87
N CYS A 376 17.27 -3.16 -21.17
CA CYS A 376 17.28 -3.27 -19.70
C CYS A 376 17.33 -1.90 -19.00
N LEU A 377 18.11 -0.95 -19.52
CA LEU A 377 18.19 0.41 -18.98
C LEU A 377 16.86 1.16 -19.11
N LEU A 378 16.20 1.05 -20.27
CA LEU A 378 14.89 1.69 -20.48
C LEU A 378 13.80 1.02 -19.66
N MET A 379 13.79 -0.32 -19.62
CA MET A 379 12.83 -1.07 -18.81
C MET A 379 12.97 -0.73 -17.32
N GLY A 380 14.20 -0.67 -16.80
CA GLY A 380 14.44 -0.27 -15.42
C GLY A 380 14.01 1.17 -15.14
N LEU A 381 14.33 2.12 -16.01
CA LEU A 381 13.93 3.52 -15.84
C LEU A 381 12.40 3.69 -15.67
N PHE A 382 11.62 3.00 -16.49
CA PHE A 382 10.15 3.08 -16.44
C PHE A 382 9.52 2.15 -15.38
N ASP A 383 10.18 1.07 -14.99
CA ASP A 383 9.84 0.36 -13.75
C ASP A 383 9.94 1.32 -12.55
N GLY A 384 11.03 2.10 -12.49
CA GLY A 384 11.21 3.10 -11.46
C GLY A 384 10.06 4.11 -11.41
N CYS A 385 9.58 4.55 -12.58
CA CYS A 385 8.40 5.40 -12.70
C CYS A 385 7.14 4.73 -12.15
N PHE A 386 6.84 3.50 -12.57
CA PHE A 386 5.67 2.75 -12.12
C PHE A 386 5.63 2.60 -10.59
N ILE A 387 6.75 2.17 -9.98
CA ILE A 387 6.81 1.90 -8.54
C ILE A 387 6.66 3.19 -7.71
N CYS A 388 7.27 4.30 -8.13
CA CYS A 388 7.24 5.53 -7.30
C CYS A 388 5.91 6.29 -7.35
N ILE A 389 5.15 6.21 -8.45
CA ILE A 389 3.87 6.93 -8.59
C ILE A 389 2.66 6.15 -8.05
N MET A 390 2.81 4.86 -7.78
CA MET A 390 1.71 4.00 -7.31
C MET A 390 1.05 4.52 -6.03
N ALA A 391 1.82 4.86 -5.00
CA ALA A 391 1.27 5.41 -3.76
C ALA A 391 0.63 6.80 -3.98
N PRO A 392 1.30 7.78 -4.64
CA PRO A 392 0.68 9.05 -5.00
C PRO A 392 -0.67 8.94 -5.73
N ILE A 393 -0.83 7.99 -6.65
CA ILE A 393 -2.10 7.75 -7.35
C ILE A 393 -3.17 7.24 -6.39
N ALA A 394 -2.84 6.32 -5.48
CA ALA A 394 -3.77 5.88 -4.44
C ALA A 394 -4.26 7.06 -3.59
N PHE A 395 -3.34 7.94 -3.17
CA PHE A 395 -3.70 9.15 -2.42
C PHE A 395 -4.63 10.08 -3.21
N GLU A 396 -4.41 10.28 -4.51
CA GLU A 396 -5.29 11.11 -5.35
C GLU A 396 -6.66 10.50 -5.58
N LEU A 397 -6.76 9.18 -5.74
CA LEU A 397 -8.01 8.49 -6.07
C LEU A 397 -8.97 8.33 -4.88
N VAL A 398 -8.44 8.17 -3.67
CA VAL A 398 -9.25 7.84 -2.47
C VAL A 398 -9.05 8.79 -1.29
N GLY A 399 -8.03 9.65 -1.34
CA GLY A 399 -7.69 10.57 -0.25
C GLY A 399 -6.95 9.92 0.91
N ALA A 400 -6.34 10.74 1.77
CA ALA A 400 -5.46 10.29 2.85
C ALA A 400 -6.15 9.43 3.93
N LYS A 401 -7.49 9.50 4.07
CA LYS A 401 -8.26 8.77 5.08
C LYS A 401 -8.38 7.28 4.76
N ASP A 402 -8.58 6.95 3.48
CA ASP A 402 -8.90 5.59 3.03
C ASP A 402 -7.75 4.91 2.27
N VAL A 403 -6.61 5.61 2.14
CA VAL A 403 -5.46 5.19 1.34
C VAL A 403 -4.83 3.88 1.81
N SER A 404 -4.86 3.61 3.11
CA SER A 404 -4.25 2.41 3.71
C SER A 404 -4.89 1.15 3.14
N GLN A 405 -6.22 1.03 3.22
CA GLN A 405 -6.98 -0.07 2.62
C GLN A 405 -6.91 -0.07 1.10
N ALA A 406 -6.89 1.09 0.44
CA ALA A 406 -6.72 1.15 -1.01
C ALA A 406 -5.37 0.55 -1.48
N ILE A 407 -4.26 0.93 -0.84
CA ILE A 407 -2.95 0.34 -1.12
C ILE A 407 -2.95 -1.14 -0.75
N GLY A 408 -3.56 -1.52 0.38
CA GLY A 408 -3.61 -2.91 0.83
C GLY A 408 -4.30 -3.86 -0.15
N PHE A 409 -5.50 -3.49 -0.62
CA PHE A 409 -6.22 -4.27 -1.63
C PHE A 409 -5.48 -4.33 -2.96
N LEU A 410 -4.90 -3.21 -3.42
CA LEU A 410 -4.10 -3.20 -4.64
C LEU A 410 -2.93 -4.19 -4.54
N LEU A 411 -2.10 -4.07 -3.50
CA LEU A 411 -0.94 -4.94 -3.29
C LEU A 411 -1.37 -6.40 -3.17
N GLY A 412 -2.47 -6.68 -2.45
CA GLY A 412 -3.07 -8.00 -2.37
C GLY A 412 -3.41 -8.58 -3.74
N LEU A 413 -4.08 -7.80 -4.60
CA LEU A 413 -4.43 -8.22 -5.96
C LEU A 413 -3.20 -8.38 -6.86
N MET A 414 -2.13 -7.61 -6.65
CA MET A 414 -0.87 -7.75 -7.39
C MET A 414 -0.12 -9.06 -7.06
N SER A 415 -0.35 -9.68 -5.90
CA SER A 415 0.34 -10.92 -5.52
C SER A 415 0.13 -12.08 -6.50
N VAL A 416 -1.08 -12.20 -7.06
CA VAL A 416 -1.48 -13.28 -7.99
C VAL A 416 -0.67 -13.22 -9.30
N PRO A 417 -0.73 -12.12 -10.10
CA PRO A 417 0.03 -12.03 -11.34
C PRO A 417 1.54 -12.16 -11.13
N MET A 418 2.07 -11.63 -10.02
CA MET A 418 3.49 -11.73 -9.69
C MET A 418 3.94 -13.18 -9.43
N THR A 419 3.08 -14.00 -8.85
CA THR A 419 3.37 -15.42 -8.57
C THR A 419 3.17 -16.30 -9.80
N VAL A 420 2.12 -16.02 -10.58
CA VAL A 420 1.68 -16.89 -11.70
C VAL A 420 2.46 -16.64 -12.99
N GLY A 421 2.92 -15.41 -13.23
CA GLY A 421 3.61 -15.03 -14.48
C GLY A 421 4.88 -15.85 -14.80
N PRO A 422 5.89 -15.89 -13.89
CA PRO A 422 7.14 -16.61 -14.17
C PRO A 422 6.97 -18.12 -14.38
N PRO A 423 6.14 -18.87 -13.63
CA PRO A 423 5.87 -20.27 -13.92
C PRO A 423 5.25 -20.51 -15.30
N ILE A 424 4.31 -19.67 -15.74
CA ILE A 424 3.72 -19.77 -17.09
C ILE A 424 4.80 -19.57 -18.16
N ALA A 425 5.68 -18.59 -17.97
CA ALA A 425 6.80 -18.36 -18.89
C ALA A 425 7.78 -19.54 -18.94
N GLY A 426 8.07 -20.17 -17.79
CA GLY A 426 8.87 -21.38 -17.72
C GLY A 426 8.23 -22.55 -18.47
N PHE A 427 6.92 -22.77 -18.25
CA PHE A 427 6.15 -23.79 -18.95
C PHE A 427 6.13 -23.58 -20.48
N LEU A 428 6.00 -22.33 -20.93
CA LEU A 428 6.08 -22.00 -22.36
C LEU A 428 7.45 -22.35 -22.93
N ARG A 429 8.52 -22.04 -22.20
CA ARG A 429 9.88 -22.41 -22.61
C ARG A 429 10.07 -23.93 -22.70
N ASP A 430 9.57 -24.68 -21.73
CA ASP A 430 9.71 -26.14 -21.72
C ASP A 430 8.96 -26.81 -22.89
N ARG A 431 7.88 -26.19 -23.37
CA ARG A 431 7.10 -26.70 -24.52
C ARG A 431 7.64 -26.25 -25.87
N LEU A 432 8.19 -25.04 -25.96
CA LEU A 432 8.59 -24.40 -27.22
C LEU A 432 10.10 -24.40 -27.46
N GLY A 433 10.89 -24.78 -26.45
CA GLY A 433 12.36 -24.84 -26.51
C GLY A 433 13.07 -23.50 -26.49
N SER A 434 12.34 -22.37 -26.35
CA SER A 434 12.92 -21.02 -26.26
C SER A 434 12.06 -20.09 -25.42
N TYR A 435 12.66 -19.02 -24.89
CA TYR A 435 11.96 -17.97 -24.14
C TYR A 435 11.29 -16.90 -25.02
N ASP A 436 11.50 -16.92 -26.34
CA ASP A 436 11.07 -15.84 -27.23
C ASP A 436 9.57 -15.58 -27.15
N VAL A 437 8.76 -16.64 -27.27
CA VAL A 437 7.30 -16.54 -27.15
C VAL A 437 6.88 -16.11 -25.74
N ALA A 438 7.58 -16.55 -24.70
CA ALA A 438 7.30 -16.13 -23.33
C ALA A 438 7.50 -14.62 -23.14
N PHE A 439 8.54 -14.03 -23.74
CA PHE A 439 8.78 -12.58 -23.69
C PHE A 439 7.78 -11.78 -24.54
N TYR A 440 7.43 -12.27 -25.74
CA TYR A 440 6.38 -11.62 -26.54
C TYR A 440 5.05 -11.59 -25.78
N LEU A 441 4.64 -12.73 -25.21
CA LEU A 441 3.40 -12.81 -24.43
C LEU A 441 3.48 -12.01 -23.12
N ALA A 442 4.66 -11.91 -22.50
CA ALA A 442 4.86 -11.10 -21.29
C ALA A 442 4.67 -9.60 -21.54
N GLY A 443 4.92 -9.10 -22.75
CA GLY A 443 4.72 -7.69 -23.07
C GLY A 443 3.26 -7.28 -23.27
N ILE A 444 2.36 -8.23 -23.58
CA ILE A 444 0.95 -7.94 -23.90
C ILE A 444 0.18 -7.39 -22.69
N PRO A 445 0.23 -8.03 -21.49
CA PRO A 445 -0.54 -7.56 -20.35
C PRO A 445 -0.21 -6.13 -19.93
N PRO A 446 1.07 -5.70 -19.82
CA PRO A 446 1.40 -4.29 -19.52
C PRO A 446 0.77 -3.32 -20.53
N ILE A 447 0.85 -3.60 -21.83
CA ILE A 447 0.29 -2.72 -22.87
C ILE A 447 -1.24 -2.63 -22.73
N PHE A 448 -1.90 -3.78 -22.58
CA PHE A 448 -3.36 -3.83 -22.44
C PHE A 448 -3.83 -3.17 -21.13
N GLY A 449 -3.19 -3.48 -20.00
CA GLY A 449 -3.49 -2.89 -18.71
C GLY A 449 -3.26 -1.38 -18.70
N GLY A 450 -2.19 -0.90 -19.32
CA GLY A 450 -1.95 0.53 -19.56
C GLY A 450 -3.09 1.18 -20.35
N ALA A 451 -3.57 0.55 -21.42
CA ALA A 451 -4.70 1.06 -22.19
C ALA A 451 -6.00 1.14 -21.36
N VAL A 452 -6.24 0.17 -20.48
CA VAL A 452 -7.39 0.21 -19.54
C VAL A 452 -7.27 1.38 -18.56
N LEU A 453 -6.06 1.67 -18.06
CA LEU A 453 -5.82 2.77 -17.12
C LEU A 453 -6.02 4.16 -17.75
N CYS A 454 -5.90 4.31 -19.08
CA CYS A 454 -6.25 5.55 -19.79
C CYS A 454 -7.72 5.98 -19.59
N LEU A 455 -8.60 5.05 -19.22
CA LEU A 455 -10.00 5.36 -18.93
C LEU A 455 -10.16 6.22 -17.67
N ILE A 456 -9.24 6.15 -16.72
CA ILE A 456 -9.34 6.88 -15.44
C ILE A 456 -9.29 8.40 -15.65
N PRO A 457 -8.23 8.99 -16.25
CA PRO A 457 -8.20 10.44 -16.50
C PRO A 457 -9.38 10.93 -17.34
N TRP A 458 -9.83 10.12 -18.30
CA TRP A 458 -10.95 10.46 -19.16
C TRP A 458 -12.27 10.53 -18.39
N LEU A 459 -12.52 9.57 -17.49
CA LEU A 459 -13.69 9.57 -16.61
C LEU A 459 -13.65 10.73 -15.62
N GLU A 460 -12.49 11.02 -15.04
CA GLU A 460 -12.30 12.16 -14.14
C GLU A 460 -12.53 13.50 -14.85
N ALA A 461 -12.03 13.65 -16.07
CA ALA A 461 -12.27 14.84 -16.89
C ALA A 461 -13.76 15.02 -17.20
N ARG A 462 -14.48 13.94 -17.52
CA ARG A 462 -15.93 13.96 -17.75
C ARG A 462 -16.70 14.34 -16.49
N ARG A 463 -16.34 13.78 -15.34
CA ARG A 463 -16.96 14.08 -14.05
C ARG A 463 -16.76 15.55 -13.67
N LYS A 464 -15.52 16.07 -13.75
CA LYS A 464 -15.21 17.48 -13.47
C LYS A 464 -15.96 18.43 -14.41
N LYS A 465 -16.18 18.03 -15.67
CA LYS A 465 -16.97 18.81 -16.62
C LYS A 465 -18.44 18.84 -16.20
N GLY A 466 -19.01 17.70 -15.80
CA GLY A 466 -20.38 17.61 -15.27
C GLY A 466 -20.58 18.46 -14.01
N GLU A 467 -19.66 18.37 -13.03
CA GLU A 467 -19.71 19.16 -11.80
C GLU A 467 -19.63 20.68 -12.09
N LYS A 468 -18.78 21.11 -13.05
CA LYS A 468 -18.73 22.51 -13.49
C LYS A 468 -20.01 22.96 -14.19
N GLU A 469 -20.62 22.09 -15.00
CA GLU A 469 -21.90 22.39 -15.66
C GLU A 469 -23.05 22.47 -14.65
N GLU A 470 -23.05 21.66 -13.60
CA GLU A 470 -24.03 21.74 -12.50
C GLU A 470 -23.85 23.01 -11.66
N LEU A 471 -22.61 23.32 -11.24
CA LEU A 471 -22.29 24.57 -10.52
C LEU A 471 -22.67 25.81 -11.34
N SER A 472 -22.41 25.79 -12.65
CA SER A 472 -22.82 26.88 -13.55
C SER A 472 -24.34 27.01 -13.63
N LYS A 473 -25.09 25.89 -13.67
CA LYS A 473 -26.56 25.91 -13.66
C LYS A 473 -27.13 26.42 -12.33
N GLU A 474 -26.51 26.05 -11.22
CA GLU A 474 -26.90 26.48 -9.88
C GLU A 474 -26.62 27.98 -9.66
N GLN A 475 -25.48 28.47 -10.14
CA GLN A 475 -25.16 29.91 -10.17
C GLN A 475 -26.13 30.69 -11.06
N ASP A 476 -26.43 30.19 -12.27
CA ASP A 476 -27.41 30.81 -13.17
C ASP A 476 -28.83 30.82 -12.56
N ALA A 477 -29.24 29.74 -11.90
CA ALA A 477 -30.53 29.65 -11.22
C ALA A 477 -30.62 30.64 -10.04
N THR A 478 -29.57 30.72 -9.23
CA THR A 478 -29.47 31.65 -8.10
C THR A 478 -29.51 33.10 -8.58
N GLN A 479 -28.80 33.41 -9.66
CA GLN A 479 -28.77 34.76 -10.23
C GLN A 479 -30.14 35.18 -10.79
N LYS A 480 -30.86 34.27 -11.46
CA LYS A 480 -32.24 34.51 -11.92
C LYS A 480 -33.23 34.72 -10.75
N MET A 481 -33.06 34.02 -9.64
CA MET A 481 -33.89 34.24 -8.44
C MET A 481 -33.66 35.64 -7.84
N ILE A 482 -32.40 36.08 -7.74
CA ILE A 482 -32.04 37.42 -7.24
C ILE A 482 -32.60 38.52 -8.14
N GLU A 483 -32.53 38.37 -9.47
CA GLU A 483 -33.13 39.34 -10.41
C GLU A 483 -34.66 39.40 -10.28
N HIS A 484 -35.32 38.25 -10.09
CA HIS A 484 -36.76 38.20 -9.91
C HIS A 484 -37.21 38.84 -8.58
N GLU A 485 -36.45 38.68 -7.50
CA GLU A 485 -36.70 39.38 -6.23
C GLU A 485 -36.49 40.89 -6.33
N LYS A 486 -35.43 41.35 -7.00
CA LYS A 486 -35.22 42.79 -7.27
C LYS A 486 -36.38 43.37 -8.07
N THR A 487 -36.84 42.66 -9.10
CA THR A 487 -37.96 43.10 -9.94
C THR A 487 -39.25 43.23 -9.12
N LYS A 488 -39.53 42.27 -8.20
CA LYS A 488 -40.67 42.33 -7.27
C LYS A 488 -40.53 43.46 -6.24
N GLY A 489 -39.33 43.70 -5.71
CA GLY A 489 -39.05 44.81 -4.79
C GLY A 489 -39.30 46.18 -5.44
N ASP A 490 -38.86 46.35 -6.69
CA ASP A 490 -39.08 47.58 -7.47
C ASP A 490 -40.57 47.79 -7.84
N THR A 491 -41.33 46.71 -8.03
CA THR A 491 -42.79 46.83 -8.25
C THR A 491 -43.54 47.24 -6.99
N HIS A 492 -43.09 46.78 -5.81
CA HIS A 492 -43.66 47.20 -4.53
C HIS A 492 -43.30 48.65 -4.16
N SER A 493 -42.09 49.12 -4.50
CA SER A 493 -41.69 50.52 -4.26
C SER A 493 -42.46 51.50 -5.15
N LYS A 494 -42.76 51.15 -6.41
CA LYS A 494 -43.53 52.02 -7.32
C LYS A 494 -45.01 52.15 -6.98
N ASN A 495 -45.61 51.14 -6.35
CA ASN A 495 -47.01 51.19 -5.93
C ASN A 495 -47.23 51.94 -4.59
N GLY A 496 -46.15 52.25 -3.85
CA GLY A 496 -46.21 53.02 -2.59
C GLY A 496 -46.21 54.54 -2.74
N GLU A 497 -45.77 55.08 -3.88
CA GLU A 497 -45.68 56.53 -4.12
C GLU A 497 -46.89 57.13 -4.85
N SER A 498 -47.95 56.34 -5.10
CA SER A 498 -49.15 56.78 -5.84
C SER A 498 -50.36 57.12 -4.95
N VAL A 499 -50.17 57.23 -3.62
CA VAL A 499 -51.23 57.62 -2.68
C VAL A 499 -50.71 58.75 -1.79
N VAL A 500 -50.69 59.97 -2.32
CA VAL A 500 -50.66 61.23 -1.56
C VAL A 500 -51.68 62.18 -2.16
#